data_AF-A0A7W9KS84-F1
#
_entry.id   AF-A0A7W9KS84-F1
#
_cell.length_a   1.000
_cell.length_b   1.000
_cell.length_c   1.000
_cell.angle_alpha   90.00
_cell.angle_beta   90.00
_cell.angle_gamma   90.00
#
_symmetry.space_group_name_H-M   'P 1'
#
loop_
_entity.id
_entity.type
_entity.pdbx_description
1 polymer ?
#
loop_
_entity_poly.entity_id
_entity_poly.type
_entity_poly.pdbx_seq_one_letter_code
_entity_poly.pdbx_strand_id
1 'polypeptide(L)'
;MNLNMTVQVLAAVGIGVWKASQLARTPKRISLWWVVACFALSAAAFAVTPHAGVGVEGGVSGAGPIWLMWLGEALLLTMLYSLICVFVFSAGQGKRAWQQAAREAVRLVFTLAVLGTLAATVPQHLSPAEYPRATLDAFRFVANVYTVYGVITCIVWMHRHAKITQRWLARGLTTASAGLSVIGVGSVLIAVSMVIRLADPETAIALELPTPVVLMANLVVLVGFIIPGARVRWVAARVWWRHLRDYHQLRPLWTMLHEAFPEDALSRAPASPWRDTLSLRAINRRFYRRVIECRDGLVRASGRLPGDCPAEPAAVAAWLRSALGEPREVQVVAAQPVAVPADGGLEADVRELVALSQELRV
;
A
#
# COMPACT_ATOMS: atom_id res chain seq x y z
N MET A 1 11.98 -7.19 25.66
CA MET A 1 11.08 -6.68 24.61
C MET A 1 10.09 -7.79 24.25
N ASN A 2 8.79 -7.59 24.45
CA ASN A 2 7.77 -8.62 24.25
C ASN A 2 7.63 -8.98 22.76
N LEU A 3 7.43 -10.27 22.44
CA LEU A 3 7.28 -10.79 21.06
C LEU A 3 6.28 -9.96 20.22
N ASN A 4 5.15 -9.59 20.82
CA ASN A 4 4.10 -8.80 20.18
C ASN A 4 4.58 -7.39 19.74
N MET A 5 5.46 -6.77 20.53
CA MET A 5 5.97 -5.43 20.24
C MET A 5 6.99 -5.48 19.10
N THR A 6 7.85 -6.51 19.08
CA THR A 6 8.77 -6.78 17.97
C THR A 6 8.01 -6.99 16.66
N VAL A 7 6.92 -7.75 16.69
CA VAL A 7 6.05 -7.97 15.52
C VAL A 7 5.46 -6.66 15.00
N GLN A 8 4.98 -5.77 15.88
CA GLN A 8 4.45 -4.46 15.48
C GLN A 8 5.51 -3.56 14.84
N VAL A 9 6.71 -3.50 15.43
CA VAL A 9 7.82 -2.71 14.87
C VAL A 9 8.21 -3.24 13.49
N LEU A 10 8.41 -4.56 13.35
CA LEU A 10 8.73 -5.17 12.06
C LEU A 10 7.64 -4.94 11.02
N ALA A 11 6.37 -5.03 11.42
CA ALA A 11 5.24 -4.73 10.54
C ALA A 11 5.26 -3.25 10.10
N ALA A 12 5.39 -2.31 11.04
CA ALA A 12 5.43 -0.89 10.75
C ALA A 12 6.61 -0.51 9.83
N VAL A 13 7.81 -1.03 10.11
CA VAL A 13 9.01 -0.85 9.27
C VAL A 13 8.80 -1.46 7.89
N GLY A 14 8.30 -2.69 7.81
CA GLY A 14 8.03 -3.37 6.53
C GLY A 14 7.04 -2.59 5.65
N ILE A 15 5.95 -2.09 6.25
CA ILE A 15 4.96 -1.25 5.56
C ILE A 15 5.57 0.09 5.15
N GLY A 16 6.35 0.71 6.03
CA GLY A 16 7.05 1.98 5.79
C GLY A 16 8.02 1.89 4.62
N VAL A 17 8.91 0.90 4.61
CA VAL A 17 9.86 0.63 3.52
C VAL A 17 9.11 0.36 2.21
N TRP A 18 8.05 -0.43 2.27
CA TRP A 18 7.22 -0.71 1.11
C TRP A 18 6.55 0.55 0.53
N LYS A 19 6.04 1.45 1.38
CA LYS A 19 5.45 2.73 0.94
C LYS A 19 6.52 3.71 0.45
N ALA A 20 7.68 3.77 1.10
CA ALA A 20 8.83 4.57 0.66
C ALA A 20 9.33 4.14 -0.72
N SER A 21 9.35 2.82 -0.99
CA SER A 21 9.68 2.31 -2.32
C SER A 21 8.70 2.78 -3.41
N GLN A 22 7.43 3.00 -3.08
CA GLN A 22 6.45 3.58 -3.99
C GLN A 22 6.62 5.09 -4.16
N LEU A 23 7.07 5.76 -3.10
CA LEU A 23 7.35 7.18 -3.12
C LEU A 23 8.52 7.50 -4.03
N ALA A 24 9.60 6.72 -3.94
CA ALA A 24 10.74 6.82 -4.84
C ALA A 24 10.33 6.66 -6.32
N ARG A 25 9.28 5.89 -6.61
CA ARG A 25 8.73 5.71 -7.97
C ARG A 25 7.72 6.78 -8.37
N THR A 26 7.13 7.51 -7.43
CA THR A 26 6.01 8.44 -7.67
C THR A 26 6.06 9.67 -6.73
N PRO A 27 7.10 10.50 -6.80
CA PRO A 27 7.38 11.53 -5.78
C PRO A 27 6.35 12.66 -5.72
N LYS A 28 5.57 12.86 -6.80
CA LYS A 28 4.57 13.94 -6.90
C LYS A 28 3.32 13.74 -6.03
N ARG A 29 3.14 12.57 -5.39
CA ARG A 29 1.96 12.28 -4.55
C ARG A 29 2.19 12.71 -3.11
N ILE A 30 1.74 13.91 -2.76
CA ILE A 30 1.90 14.51 -1.41
C ILE A 30 1.32 13.61 -0.30
N SER A 31 0.16 12.99 -0.49
CA SER A 31 -0.43 12.10 0.52
C SER A 31 0.45 10.89 0.85
N LEU A 32 1.27 10.42 -0.09
CA LEU A 32 2.16 9.28 0.12
C LEU A 32 3.35 9.64 1.03
N TRP A 33 3.83 10.90 0.99
CA TRP A 33 4.83 11.40 1.93
C TRP A 33 4.34 11.33 3.36
N TRP A 34 3.10 11.78 3.62
CA TRP A 34 2.49 11.73 4.94
C TRP A 34 2.23 10.29 5.44
N VAL A 35 1.90 9.35 4.53
CA VAL A 35 1.80 7.93 4.89
C VAL A 35 3.16 7.38 5.33
N VAL A 36 4.24 7.68 4.59
CA VAL A 36 5.59 7.25 4.95
C VAL A 36 6.02 7.85 6.28
N ALA A 37 5.78 9.15 6.48
CA ALA A 37 6.04 9.83 7.75
C ALA A 37 5.28 9.19 8.91
N CYS A 38 3.99 8.88 8.74
CA CYS A 38 3.18 8.21 9.75
C CYS A 38 3.79 6.86 10.20
N PHE A 39 4.19 6.00 9.26
CA PHE A 39 4.79 4.70 9.61
C PHE A 39 6.20 4.84 10.21
N ALA A 40 7.01 5.78 9.70
CA ALA A 40 8.33 6.05 10.25
C ALA A 40 8.26 6.59 11.68
N LEU A 41 7.37 7.54 11.94
CA LEU A 41 7.14 8.10 13.28
C LEU A 41 6.58 7.07 14.24
N SER A 42 5.65 6.22 13.79
CA SER A 42 5.13 5.11 14.60
C SER A 42 6.23 4.12 14.98
N ALA A 43 7.07 3.71 14.03
CA ALA A 43 8.20 2.81 14.31
C ALA A 43 9.22 3.45 15.27
N ALA A 44 9.52 4.74 15.09
CA ALA A 44 10.39 5.48 16.00
C ALA A 44 9.79 5.58 17.41
N ALA A 45 8.48 5.87 17.53
CA ALA A 45 7.80 5.92 18.81
C ALA A 45 7.91 4.58 19.54
N PHE A 46 7.57 3.46 18.88
CA PHE A 46 7.68 2.12 19.47
C PHE A 46 9.12 1.71 19.82
N ALA A 47 10.12 2.25 19.14
CA ALA A 47 11.52 2.04 19.49
C ALA A 47 11.92 2.82 20.76
N VAL A 48 11.34 4.01 20.98
CA VAL A 48 11.60 4.86 22.15
C VAL A 48 10.81 4.40 23.37
N THR A 49 9.57 3.91 23.21
CA THR A 49 8.65 3.55 24.30
C THR A 49 9.26 2.64 25.39
N PRO A 50 10.05 1.59 25.08
CA PRO A 50 10.68 0.75 26.10
C PRO A 50 11.70 1.50 26.97
N HIS A 51 12.38 2.49 26.37
CA HIS A 51 13.39 3.30 27.04
C HIS A 51 12.77 4.50 27.77
N ALA A 52 11.58 4.91 27.37
CA ALA A 52 10.78 5.93 28.07
C ALA A 52 10.14 5.41 29.37
N GLY A 53 10.17 4.09 29.61
CA GLY A 53 9.61 3.46 30.81
C GLY A 53 8.09 3.33 30.72
N VAL A 54 7.61 2.18 30.25
CA VAL A 54 6.20 1.81 30.35
C VAL A 54 5.97 1.28 31.75
N GLY A 55 5.21 2.02 32.57
CA GLY A 55 4.79 1.56 33.88
C GLY A 55 4.00 0.26 33.72
N VAL A 56 4.56 -0.83 34.25
CA VAL A 56 3.80 -2.03 34.58
C VAL A 56 3.15 -1.69 35.91
N GLU A 57 1.82 -1.71 35.96
CA GLU A 57 1.03 -1.64 37.21
C GLU A 57 1.10 -0.32 37.99
N GLY A 58 0.13 0.59 37.81
CA GLY A 58 -0.46 1.43 38.88
C GLY A 58 0.44 2.22 39.84
N GLY A 59 1.75 2.28 39.61
CA GLY A 59 2.77 2.67 40.56
C GLY A 59 3.91 3.30 39.80
N VAL A 60 4.34 4.46 40.29
CA VAL A 60 5.37 5.29 39.69
C VAL A 60 6.69 4.53 39.66
N SER A 61 7.03 3.93 38.53
CA SER A 61 8.41 3.58 38.18
C SER A 61 8.58 3.41 36.67
N GLY A 62 8.41 4.51 35.93
CA GLY A 62 8.92 4.57 34.56
C GLY A 62 10.41 4.85 34.65
N ALA A 63 11.29 3.85 34.61
CA ALA A 63 12.74 4.02 34.84
C ALA A 63 13.49 4.88 33.78
N GLY A 64 12.79 5.56 32.87
CA GLY A 64 13.36 6.38 31.81
C GLY A 64 13.32 7.88 32.14
N PRO A 65 14.31 8.68 31.69
CA PRO A 65 14.31 10.13 31.85
C PRO A 65 13.10 10.79 31.17
N ILE A 66 12.56 11.85 31.77
CA ILE A 66 11.35 12.55 31.30
C ILE A 66 11.43 13.05 29.84
N TRP A 67 12.64 13.35 29.33
CA TRP A 67 12.81 13.76 27.95
C TRP A 67 12.53 12.62 26.95
N LEU A 68 12.75 11.35 27.32
CA LEU A 68 12.37 10.20 26.50
C LEU A 68 10.86 9.97 26.50
N MET A 69 10.19 10.23 27.62
CA MET A 69 8.72 10.24 27.67
C MET A 69 8.16 11.32 26.76
N TRP A 70 8.69 12.55 26.84
CA TRP A 70 8.32 13.65 25.93
C TRP A 70 8.57 13.28 24.47
N LEU A 71 9.72 12.70 24.14
CA LEU A 71 10.05 12.29 22.78
C LEU A 71 9.09 11.21 22.27
N GLY A 72 8.78 10.20 23.09
CA GLY A 72 7.83 9.14 22.76
C GLY A 72 6.44 9.70 22.44
N GLU A 73 5.92 10.56 23.31
CA GLU A 73 4.63 11.23 23.09
C GLU A 73 4.68 12.14 21.87
N ALA A 74 5.74 12.94 21.70
CA ALA A 74 5.89 13.83 20.56
C ALA A 74 5.84 13.07 19.23
N LEU A 75 6.49 11.90 19.15
CA LEU A 75 6.45 11.04 17.99
C LEU A 75 5.05 10.49 17.72
N LEU A 76 4.31 10.06 18.76
CA LEU A 76 2.92 9.56 18.62
C LEU A 76 1.95 10.66 18.20
N LEU A 77 2.01 11.85 18.79
CA LEU A 77 1.14 12.97 18.44
C LEU A 77 1.44 13.47 17.01
N THR A 78 2.72 13.49 16.61
CA THR A 78 3.13 13.84 15.24
C THR A 78 2.72 12.76 14.23
N MET A 79 2.75 11.48 14.63
CA MET A 79 2.21 10.37 13.83
C MET A 79 0.71 10.56 13.57
N LEU A 80 -0.05 10.93 14.61
CA LEU A 80 -1.49 11.17 14.50
C LEU A 80 -1.80 12.38 13.61
N TYR A 81 -1.03 13.46 13.75
CA TYR A 81 -1.09 14.61 12.83
C TYR A 81 -0.78 14.22 11.37
N SER A 82 0.25 13.39 11.16
CA SER A 82 0.59 12.89 9.83
C SER A 82 -0.57 12.10 9.22
N LEU A 83 -1.25 11.28 10.04
CA LEU A 83 -2.44 10.55 9.62
C LEU A 83 -3.61 11.48 9.25
N ILE A 84 -3.86 12.55 10.02
CA ILE A 84 -4.84 13.59 9.66
C ILE A 84 -4.48 14.21 8.31
N CYS A 85 -3.20 14.55 8.09
CA CYS A 85 -2.73 15.11 6.83
C CYS A 85 -2.95 14.17 5.64
N VAL A 86 -2.80 12.85 5.81
CA VAL A 86 -3.11 11.87 4.76
C VAL A 86 -4.56 12.06 4.27
N PHE A 87 -5.52 12.22 5.17
CA PHE A 87 -6.92 12.41 4.81
C PHE A 87 -7.20 13.79 4.23
N VAL A 88 -6.62 14.85 4.80
CA VAL A 88 -6.80 16.23 4.29
C VAL A 88 -6.29 16.36 2.86
N PHE A 89 -5.09 15.84 2.55
CA PHE A 89 -4.53 15.89 1.20
C PHE A 89 -5.10 14.83 0.26
N SER A 90 -5.76 13.78 0.78
CA SER A 90 -6.49 12.81 -0.04
C SER A 90 -7.87 13.34 -0.48
N ALA A 91 -8.50 14.21 0.31
CA ALA A 91 -9.81 14.78 0.00
C ALA A 91 -9.76 15.89 -1.07
N GLY A 92 -8.60 16.52 -1.28
CA GLY A 92 -8.42 17.54 -2.30
C GLY A 92 -7.03 18.17 -2.28
N GLN A 93 -6.64 18.78 -3.41
CA GLN A 93 -5.39 19.53 -3.53
C GLN A 93 -5.70 21.03 -3.66
N GLY A 94 -4.96 21.89 -2.93
CA GLY A 94 -5.09 23.35 -3.03
C GLY A 94 -4.94 24.09 -1.70
N LYS A 95 -5.17 25.41 -1.73
CA LYS A 95 -4.98 26.32 -0.57
C LYS A 95 -5.80 25.91 0.66
N ARG A 96 -7.02 25.40 0.48
CA ARG A 96 -7.91 24.98 1.59
C ARG A 96 -7.35 23.78 2.36
N ALA A 97 -6.78 22.79 1.66
CA ALA A 97 -6.15 21.64 2.30
C ALA A 97 -4.93 22.06 3.12
N TRP A 98 -4.11 22.96 2.58
CA TRP A 98 -2.97 23.54 3.28
C TRP A 98 -3.37 24.38 4.51
N GLN A 99 -4.40 25.21 4.40
CA GLN A 99 -4.92 25.97 5.55
C GLN A 99 -5.46 25.06 6.65
N GLN A 100 -6.09 23.94 6.29
CA GLN A 100 -6.52 22.96 7.26
C GLN A 100 -5.34 22.24 7.91
N ALA A 101 -4.37 21.76 7.14
CA ALA A 101 -3.15 21.16 7.68
C ALA A 101 -2.40 22.13 8.60
N ALA A 102 -2.27 23.40 8.22
CA ALA A 102 -1.64 24.43 9.04
C ALA A 102 -2.39 24.66 10.37
N ARG A 103 -3.72 24.68 10.36
CA ARG A 103 -4.52 24.80 11.60
C ARG A 103 -4.30 23.60 12.53
N GLU A 104 -4.26 22.38 11.99
CA GLU A 104 -3.94 21.19 12.79
C GLU A 104 -2.49 21.21 13.28
N ALA A 105 -1.55 21.72 12.48
CA ALA A 105 -0.16 21.88 12.88
C ALA A 105 0.01 22.86 14.05
N VAL A 106 -0.74 23.97 14.04
CA VAL A 106 -0.74 24.94 15.16
C VAL A 106 -1.20 24.26 16.46
N ARG A 107 -2.24 23.42 16.40
CA ARG A 107 -2.72 22.65 17.57
C ARG A 107 -1.65 21.67 18.07
N LEU A 108 -1.01 20.93 17.17
CA LEU A 108 0.09 20.03 17.51
C LEU A 108 1.24 20.79 18.17
N VAL A 109 1.73 21.86 17.54
CA VAL A 109 2.86 22.65 18.04
C VAL A 109 2.55 23.23 19.41
N PHE A 110 1.33 23.74 19.61
CA PHE A 110 0.88 24.21 20.92
C PHE A 110 0.93 23.10 21.97
N THR A 111 0.38 21.92 21.68
CA THR A 111 0.43 20.77 22.60
C THR A 111 1.86 20.32 22.91
N LEU A 112 2.72 20.22 21.89
CA LEU A 112 4.12 19.84 22.07
C LEU A 112 4.91 20.87 22.89
N ALA A 113 4.62 22.16 22.71
CA ALA A 113 5.20 23.23 23.51
C ALA A 113 4.77 23.10 24.98
N VAL A 114 3.48 22.90 25.26
CA VAL A 114 2.98 22.69 26.63
C VAL A 114 3.64 21.45 27.26
N LEU A 115 3.68 20.32 26.56
CA LEU A 115 4.36 19.11 27.05
C LEU A 115 5.86 19.33 27.29
N GLY A 116 6.52 20.09 26.40
CA GLY A 116 7.94 20.42 26.52
C GLY A 116 8.21 21.32 27.73
N THR A 117 7.35 22.31 27.97
CA THR A 117 7.45 23.17 29.17
C THR A 117 7.25 22.36 30.45
N LEU A 118 6.25 21.47 30.51
CA LEU A 118 6.03 20.58 31.66
C LEU A 118 7.23 19.66 31.89
N ALA A 119 7.78 19.06 30.83
CA ALA A 119 8.96 18.21 30.94
C ALA A 119 10.20 18.99 31.42
N ALA A 120 10.36 20.26 31.01
CA ALA A 120 11.46 21.12 31.43
C ALA A 120 11.38 21.55 32.91
N THR A 121 10.19 21.56 33.52
CA THR A 121 10.05 21.85 34.97
C THR A 121 10.57 20.74 35.86
N VAL A 122 10.76 19.52 35.34
CA VAL A 122 11.26 18.38 36.12
C VAL A 122 12.79 18.36 36.06
N PRO A 123 13.48 18.45 37.22
CA PRO A 123 14.93 18.39 37.25
C PRO A 123 15.46 17.04 36.71
N GLN A 124 16.41 17.10 35.78
CA GLN A 124 16.96 15.92 35.09
C GLN A 124 17.76 14.98 36.00
N HIS A 125 18.14 15.43 37.20
CA HIS A 125 18.88 14.63 38.18
C HIS A 125 17.98 13.78 39.07
N LEU A 126 16.66 14.01 39.07
CA LEU A 126 15.73 13.21 39.86
C LEU A 126 15.54 11.84 39.24
N SER A 127 15.45 10.83 40.10
CA SER A 127 15.03 9.51 39.65
C SER A 127 13.54 9.54 39.28
N PRO A 128 13.07 8.70 38.35
CA PRO A 128 11.67 8.75 37.93
C PRO A 128 10.63 8.46 39.01
N ALA A 129 11.04 7.83 40.11
CA ALA A 129 10.20 7.61 41.29
C ALA A 129 9.94 8.90 42.09
N GLU A 130 10.80 9.91 41.94
CA GLU A 130 10.80 11.17 42.69
C GLU A 130 10.17 12.32 41.89
N TYR A 131 9.69 12.05 40.68
CA TYR A 131 9.06 13.07 39.84
C TYR A 131 7.79 13.62 40.51
N PRO A 132 7.57 14.95 40.49
CA PRO A 132 6.37 15.55 41.04
C PRO A 132 5.11 14.95 40.39
N ARG A 133 4.28 14.28 41.20
CA ARG A 133 3.07 13.57 40.72
C ARG A 133 2.14 14.49 39.93
N ALA A 134 1.93 15.72 40.42
CA ALA A 134 1.10 16.73 39.75
C ALA A 134 1.61 17.08 38.33
N THR A 135 2.93 17.21 38.15
CA THR A 135 3.52 17.50 36.84
C THR A 135 3.38 16.32 35.88
N LEU A 136 3.57 15.09 36.37
CA LEU A 136 3.38 13.88 35.57
C LEU A 136 1.93 13.68 35.15
N ASP A 137 0.98 13.89 36.06
CA ASP A 137 -0.44 13.78 35.78
C ASP A 137 -0.88 14.85 34.78
N ALA A 138 -0.44 16.11 34.95
CA ALA A 138 -0.69 17.17 33.99
C ALA A 138 -0.09 16.87 32.60
N PHE A 139 1.15 16.38 32.55
CA PHE A 139 1.82 15.98 31.32
C PHE A 139 1.02 14.91 30.56
N ARG A 140 0.64 13.83 31.26
CA ARG A 140 -0.13 12.74 30.65
C ARG A 140 -1.54 13.16 30.29
N PHE A 141 -2.16 14.04 31.06
CA PHE A 141 -3.48 14.57 30.76
C PHE A 141 -3.47 15.36 29.45
N VAL A 142 -2.52 16.29 29.28
CA VAL A 142 -2.36 17.08 28.05
C VAL A 142 -2.12 16.19 26.83
N ALA A 143 -1.25 15.17 26.97
CA ALA A 143 -0.97 14.22 25.88
C ALA A 143 -2.23 13.39 25.51
N ASN A 144 -2.98 12.91 26.51
CA ASN A 144 -4.19 12.14 26.27
C ASN A 144 -5.31 12.97 25.65
N VAL A 145 -5.51 14.22 26.06
CA VAL A 145 -6.51 15.11 25.48
C VAL A 145 -6.29 15.30 23.98
N TYR A 146 -5.05 15.56 23.56
CA TYR A 146 -4.72 15.65 22.14
C TYR A 146 -4.89 14.30 21.42
N THR A 147 -4.52 13.20 22.06
CA THR A 147 -4.69 11.85 21.50
C THR A 147 -6.17 11.55 21.23
N VAL A 148 -7.06 11.80 22.20
CA VAL A 148 -8.51 11.65 22.04
C VAL A 148 -9.02 12.53 20.89
N TYR A 149 -8.63 13.80 20.88
CA TYR A 149 -8.99 14.73 19.81
C TYR A 149 -8.56 14.21 18.41
N GLY A 150 -7.30 13.81 18.27
CA GLY A 150 -6.76 13.36 17.00
C GLY A 150 -7.35 12.02 16.55
N VAL A 151 -7.63 11.10 17.49
CA VAL A 151 -8.30 9.83 17.23
C VAL A 151 -9.72 10.06 16.72
N ILE A 152 -10.52 10.88 17.41
CA ILE A 152 -11.88 11.24 16.97
C ILE A 152 -11.83 11.87 15.57
N THR A 153 -10.91 12.80 15.37
CA THR A 153 -10.72 13.45 14.06
C THR A 153 -10.43 12.40 12.99
N CYS A 154 -9.46 11.51 13.20
CA CYS A 154 -9.14 10.44 12.26
C CYS A 154 -10.33 9.52 11.97
N ILE A 155 -11.07 9.09 12.99
CA ILE A 155 -12.27 8.25 12.85
C ILE A 155 -13.33 8.95 11.97
N VAL A 156 -13.63 10.22 12.25
CA VAL A 156 -14.59 11.00 11.45
C VAL A 156 -14.16 11.10 9.99
N TRP A 157 -12.87 11.39 9.75
CA TRP A 157 -12.31 11.48 8.39
C TRP A 157 -12.29 10.14 7.68
N MET A 158 -11.96 9.05 8.37
CA MET A 158 -11.99 7.67 7.84
C MET A 158 -13.39 7.28 7.42
N HIS A 159 -14.41 7.50 8.27
CA HIS A 159 -15.79 7.20 7.94
C HIS A 159 -16.32 8.04 6.77
N ARG A 160 -15.97 9.34 6.73
CA ARG A 160 -16.35 10.21 5.60
C ARG A 160 -15.73 9.74 4.28
N HIS A 161 -14.44 9.36 4.28
CA HIS A 161 -13.77 8.83 3.09
C HIS A 161 -14.28 7.43 2.69
N ALA A 162 -14.63 6.59 3.65
CA ALA A 162 -15.19 5.26 3.40
C ALA A 162 -16.53 5.33 2.65
N LYS A 163 -17.34 6.37 2.90
CA LYS A 163 -18.61 6.58 2.18
C LYS A 163 -18.44 6.93 0.70
N ILE A 164 -17.35 7.62 0.35
CA ILE A 164 -17.13 8.15 -1.01
C ILE A 164 -16.33 7.16 -1.88
N THR A 165 -15.62 6.21 -1.26
CA THR A 165 -14.71 5.33 -2.01
C THR A 165 -15.29 3.95 -2.31
N GLN A 166 -14.63 3.22 -3.21
CA GLN A 166 -15.01 1.85 -3.57
C GLN A 166 -15.08 0.93 -2.34
N ARG A 167 -16.03 -0.01 -2.36
CA ARG A 167 -16.40 -0.90 -1.23
C ARG A 167 -15.23 -1.65 -0.57
N TRP A 168 -14.13 -1.87 -1.28
CA TRP A 168 -12.95 -2.55 -0.73
C TRP A 168 -12.01 -1.61 0.03
N LEU A 169 -11.85 -0.36 -0.41
CA LEU A 169 -11.12 0.65 0.36
C LEU A 169 -11.91 1.02 1.61
N ALA A 170 -13.24 1.14 1.48
CA ALA A 170 -14.14 1.37 2.59
C ALA A 170 -13.95 0.31 3.70
N ARG A 171 -13.84 -0.97 3.33
CA ARG A 171 -13.56 -2.06 4.28
C ARG A 171 -12.24 -1.88 5.04
N GLY A 172 -11.15 -1.53 4.35
CA GLY A 172 -9.87 -1.27 5.02
C GLY A 172 -9.94 -0.09 5.99
N LEU A 173 -10.58 1.01 5.58
CA LEU A 173 -10.79 2.18 6.43
C LEU A 173 -11.71 1.89 7.63
N THR A 174 -12.77 1.09 7.46
CA THR A 174 -13.64 0.70 8.58
C THR A 174 -12.91 -0.22 9.56
N THR A 175 -12.07 -1.14 9.07
CA THR A 175 -11.23 -1.98 9.94
C THR A 175 -10.23 -1.12 10.71
N ALA A 176 -9.55 -0.19 10.04
CA ALA A 176 -8.63 0.73 10.71
C ALA A 176 -9.35 1.59 11.76
N SER A 177 -10.53 2.11 11.42
CA SER A 177 -11.36 2.90 12.34
C SER A 177 -11.80 2.09 13.56
N ALA A 178 -12.13 0.81 13.40
CA ALA A 178 -12.54 -0.05 14.53
C ALA A 178 -11.39 -0.21 15.54
N GLY A 179 -10.17 -0.48 15.07
CA GLY A 179 -8.99 -0.54 15.94
C GLY A 179 -8.71 0.82 16.61
N LEU A 180 -8.83 1.91 15.84
CA LEU A 180 -8.61 3.26 16.36
C LEU A 180 -9.66 3.67 17.42
N SER A 181 -10.90 3.21 17.29
CA SER A 181 -11.96 3.41 18.30
C SER A 181 -11.60 2.74 19.63
N VAL A 182 -11.07 1.51 19.60
CA VAL A 182 -10.64 0.82 20.83
C VAL A 182 -9.50 1.57 21.52
N ILE A 183 -8.52 2.05 20.74
CA ILE A 183 -7.42 2.88 21.26
C ILE A 183 -7.99 4.18 21.86
N GLY A 184 -8.92 4.83 21.17
CA GLY A 184 -9.59 6.04 21.64
C GLY A 184 -10.34 5.84 22.96
N VAL A 185 -11.06 4.73 23.12
CA VAL A 185 -11.71 4.38 24.39
C VAL A 185 -10.67 4.25 25.51
N GLY A 186 -9.53 3.60 25.24
CA GLY A 186 -8.41 3.54 26.18
C GLY A 186 -7.92 4.92 26.61
N SER A 187 -7.68 5.82 25.63
CA SER A 187 -7.26 7.19 25.92
C SER A 187 -8.29 7.99 26.72
N VAL A 188 -9.59 7.78 26.47
CA VAL A 188 -10.67 8.41 27.25
C VAL A 188 -10.69 7.89 28.68
N LEU A 189 -10.57 6.58 28.89
CA LEU A 189 -10.53 5.98 30.23
C LEU A 189 -9.35 6.53 31.05
N ILE A 190 -8.18 6.63 30.42
CA ILE A 190 -6.99 7.24 31.03
C ILE A 190 -7.27 8.70 31.39
N ALA A 191 -7.82 9.50 30.46
CA ALA A 191 -8.17 10.90 30.74
C ALA A 191 -9.17 11.04 31.89
N VAL A 192 -10.19 10.18 31.96
CA VAL A 192 -11.19 10.16 33.04
C VAL A 192 -10.53 9.81 34.38
N SER A 193 -9.67 8.79 34.43
CA SER A 193 -8.94 8.44 35.65
C SER A 193 -8.06 9.58 36.16
N MET A 194 -7.47 10.38 35.25
CA MET A 194 -6.70 11.58 35.61
C MET A 194 -7.57 12.69 36.20
N VAL A 195 -8.77 12.90 35.66
CA VAL A 195 -9.73 13.88 36.20
C VAL A 195 -10.22 13.47 37.59
N ILE A 196 -10.53 12.19 37.79
CA ILE A 196 -10.93 11.65 39.10
C ILE A 196 -9.80 11.85 40.11
N ARG A 197 -8.57 11.48 39.75
CA ARG A 197 -7.38 11.65 40.59
C ARG A 197 -7.10 13.11 40.96
N LEU A 198 -7.41 14.05 40.07
CA LEU A 198 -7.27 15.48 40.34
C LEU A 198 -8.34 15.99 41.32
N ALA A 199 -9.55 15.43 41.27
CA ALA A 199 -10.65 15.79 42.17
C ALA A 199 -10.48 15.18 43.57
N ASP A 200 -9.98 13.96 43.65
CA ASP A 200 -9.69 13.26 44.90
C ASP A 200 -8.45 12.37 44.73
N PRO A 201 -7.30 12.78 45.30
CA PRO A 201 -6.06 12.02 45.22
C PRO A 201 -6.11 10.64 45.88
N GLU A 202 -7.04 10.41 46.82
CA GLU A 202 -7.12 9.14 47.58
C GLU A 202 -7.93 8.06 46.85
N THR A 203 -8.88 8.43 45.98
CA THR A 203 -9.69 7.51 45.17
C THR A 203 -9.04 7.15 43.83
N ALA A 204 -7.77 6.75 43.88
CA ALA A 204 -6.97 6.40 42.70
C ALA A 204 -7.43 5.11 41.99
N ILE A 205 -8.54 5.16 41.24
CA ILE A 205 -8.96 4.08 40.36
C ILE A 205 -8.24 4.24 39.01
N ALA A 206 -7.36 3.31 38.69
CA ALA A 206 -6.71 3.24 37.38
C ALA A 206 -7.67 2.62 36.35
N LEU A 207 -8.37 3.46 35.58
CA LEU A 207 -9.16 3.02 34.43
C LEU A 207 -8.25 2.92 33.19
N GLU A 208 -7.73 1.73 32.94
CA GLU A 208 -6.88 1.47 31.77
C GLU A 208 -7.35 0.21 31.05
N LEU A 209 -7.23 0.21 29.72
CA LEU A 209 -7.45 -1.02 28.95
C LEU A 209 -6.27 -1.97 29.17
N PRO A 210 -6.51 -3.28 29.28
CA PRO A 210 -5.42 -4.25 29.36
C PRO A 210 -4.47 -4.10 28.16
N THR A 211 -3.17 -4.05 28.43
CA THR A 211 -2.11 -3.99 27.40
C THR A 211 -2.33 -4.91 26.19
N PRO A 212 -2.72 -6.20 26.32
CA PRO A 212 -2.97 -7.05 25.16
C PRO A 212 -4.12 -6.54 24.27
N VAL A 213 -5.15 -5.91 24.84
CA VAL A 213 -6.27 -5.33 24.08
C VAL A 213 -5.78 -4.17 23.21
N VAL A 214 -4.96 -3.28 23.77
CA VAL A 214 -4.36 -2.14 23.03
C VAL A 214 -3.42 -2.63 21.93
N LEU A 215 -2.61 -3.65 22.21
CA LEU A 215 -1.72 -4.25 21.20
C LEU A 215 -2.51 -4.88 20.04
N MET A 216 -3.60 -5.58 20.34
CA MET A 216 -4.47 -6.14 19.30
C MET A 216 -5.16 -5.04 18.49
N ALA A 217 -5.61 -3.96 19.14
CA ALA A 217 -6.19 -2.80 18.46
C ALA A 217 -5.19 -2.15 17.48
N ASN A 218 -3.92 -1.99 17.87
CA ASN A 218 -2.86 -1.50 16.99
C ASN A 218 -2.66 -2.41 15.76
N LEU A 219 -2.68 -3.73 15.93
CA LEU A 219 -2.58 -4.67 14.81
C LEU A 219 -3.77 -4.54 13.86
N VAL A 220 -4.99 -4.39 14.39
CA VAL A 220 -6.20 -4.15 13.58
C VAL A 220 -6.08 -2.87 12.76
N VAL A 221 -5.53 -1.79 13.34
CA VAL A 221 -5.23 -0.54 12.62
C VAL A 221 -4.27 -0.78 11.46
N LEU A 222 -3.14 -1.46 11.71
CA LEU A 222 -2.14 -1.77 10.67
C LEU A 222 -2.74 -2.61 9.54
N VAL A 223 -3.48 -3.66 9.87
CA VAL A 223 -4.17 -4.50 8.89
C VAL A 223 -5.13 -3.69 8.03
N GLY A 224 -5.92 -2.79 8.64
CA GLY A 224 -6.83 -1.89 7.92
C GLY A 224 -6.12 -1.02 6.86
N PHE A 225 -4.92 -0.52 7.15
CA PHE A 225 -4.13 0.26 6.19
C PHE A 225 -3.44 -0.57 5.10
N ILE A 226 -3.12 -1.84 5.37
CA ILE A 226 -2.44 -2.73 4.42
C ILE A 226 -3.41 -3.28 3.38
N ILE A 227 -4.60 -3.73 3.80
CA ILE A 227 -5.59 -4.41 2.95
C ILE A 227 -5.79 -3.72 1.59
N PRO A 228 -6.04 -2.39 1.53
CA PRO A 228 -6.27 -1.72 0.25
C PRO A 228 -5.05 -1.77 -0.67
N GLY A 229 -3.85 -1.52 -0.12
CA GLY A 229 -2.62 -1.53 -0.91
C GLY A 229 -2.23 -2.93 -1.38
N ALA A 230 -2.47 -3.95 -0.54
CA ALA A 230 -2.21 -5.34 -0.86
C ALA A 230 -3.12 -5.82 -1.99
N ARG A 231 -4.42 -5.46 -1.95
CA ARG A 231 -5.38 -5.85 -2.99
C ARG A 231 -5.05 -5.28 -4.37
N VAL A 232 -4.68 -4.00 -4.46
CA VAL A 232 -4.28 -3.38 -5.75
C VAL A 232 -3.08 -4.12 -6.35
N ARG A 233 -2.10 -4.48 -5.51
CA ARG A 233 -0.95 -5.27 -5.97
C ARG A 233 -1.32 -6.69 -6.34
N TRP A 234 -2.22 -7.33 -5.60
CA TRP A 234 -2.70 -8.67 -5.93
C TRP A 234 -3.38 -8.70 -7.31
N VAL A 235 -4.23 -7.70 -7.61
CA VAL A 235 -4.86 -7.57 -8.92
C VAL A 235 -3.81 -7.32 -10.01
N ALA A 236 -2.86 -6.41 -9.78
CA ALA A 236 -1.78 -6.15 -10.72
C ALA A 236 -0.89 -7.39 -10.96
N ALA A 237 -0.58 -8.16 -9.92
CA ALA A 237 0.18 -9.40 -10.00
C ALA A 237 -0.58 -10.49 -10.75
N ARG A 238 -1.91 -10.58 -10.55
CA ARG A 238 -2.76 -11.51 -11.31
C ARG A 238 -2.79 -11.15 -12.80
N VAL A 239 -2.89 -9.86 -13.14
CA VAL A 239 -2.81 -9.39 -14.54
C VAL A 239 -1.44 -9.73 -15.13
N TRP A 240 -0.37 -9.44 -14.39
CA TRP A 240 1.00 -9.77 -14.78
C TRP A 240 1.19 -11.27 -15.06
N TRP A 241 0.68 -12.12 -14.16
CA TRP A 241 0.76 -13.57 -14.31
C TRP A 241 -0.01 -14.07 -15.54
N ARG A 242 -1.18 -13.49 -15.83
CA ARG A 242 -1.94 -13.79 -17.05
C ARG A 242 -1.12 -13.44 -18.29
N HIS A 243 -0.59 -12.22 -18.41
CA HIS A 243 0.25 -11.84 -19.55
C HIS A 243 1.52 -12.69 -19.67
N LEU A 244 2.13 -13.11 -18.55
CA LEU A 244 3.27 -14.02 -18.58
C LEU A 244 2.88 -15.39 -19.14
N ARG A 245 1.76 -15.96 -18.69
CA ARG A 245 1.23 -17.23 -19.19
C ARG A 245 0.92 -17.13 -20.69
N ASP A 246 0.17 -16.11 -21.10
CA ASP A 246 -0.24 -15.92 -22.50
C ASP A 246 1.00 -15.69 -23.39
N TYR A 247 1.99 -14.93 -22.92
CA TYR A 247 3.28 -14.74 -23.61
C TYR A 247 4.01 -16.06 -23.88
N HIS A 248 4.02 -16.99 -22.91
CA HIS A 248 4.61 -18.31 -23.10
C HIS A 248 3.73 -19.23 -23.96
N GLN A 249 2.40 -19.08 -23.89
CA GLN A 249 1.47 -19.84 -24.71
C GLN A 249 1.58 -19.48 -26.19
N LEU A 250 1.82 -18.22 -26.53
CA LEU A 250 2.04 -17.72 -27.90
C LEU A 250 3.39 -18.13 -28.52
N ARG A 251 4.31 -18.73 -27.76
CA ARG A 251 5.66 -19.07 -28.23
C ARG A 251 5.67 -19.95 -29.49
N PRO A 252 4.90 -21.06 -29.60
CA PRO A 252 4.90 -21.91 -30.79
C PRO A 252 4.51 -21.16 -32.07
N LEU A 253 3.39 -20.41 -32.03
CA LEU A 253 2.94 -19.61 -33.16
C LEU A 253 3.98 -18.56 -33.55
N TRP A 254 4.53 -17.87 -32.56
CA TRP A 254 5.58 -16.87 -32.78
C TRP A 254 6.82 -17.49 -33.43
N THR A 255 7.30 -18.64 -32.94
CA THR A 255 8.49 -19.31 -33.50
C THR A 255 8.25 -19.69 -34.97
N MET A 256 7.11 -20.30 -35.28
CA MET A 256 6.77 -20.73 -36.64
C MET A 256 6.68 -19.55 -37.62
N LEU A 257 6.02 -18.46 -37.22
CA LEU A 257 5.90 -17.26 -38.06
C LEU A 257 7.24 -16.54 -38.22
N HIS A 258 8.06 -16.51 -37.17
CA HIS A 258 9.37 -15.86 -37.19
C HIS A 258 10.41 -16.61 -38.02
N GLU A 259 10.34 -17.95 -38.05
CA GLU A 259 11.14 -18.79 -38.93
C GLU A 259 10.76 -18.57 -40.41
N ALA A 260 9.47 -18.42 -40.71
CA ALA A 260 8.98 -18.16 -42.06
C ALA A 260 9.19 -16.71 -42.53
N PHE A 261 9.17 -15.74 -41.61
CA PHE A 261 9.25 -14.30 -41.90
C PHE A 261 10.21 -13.58 -40.94
N PRO A 262 11.54 -13.79 -41.09
CA PRO A 262 12.53 -13.21 -40.17
C PRO A 262 12.59 -11.68 -40.23
N GLU A 263 12.11 -11.07 -41.32
CA GLU A 263 12.10 -9.61 -41.52
C GLU A 263 11.07 -8.87 -40.64
N ASP A 264 10.06 -9.58 -40.13
CA ASP A 264 9.03 -9.02 -39.24
C ASP A 264 9.51 -8.95 -37.77
N ALA A 265 10.74 -9.36 -37.51
CA ALA A 265 11.41 -9.17 -36.24
C ALA A 265 11.57 -7.67 -35.93
N LEU A 266 10.84 -7.14 -34.95
CA LEU A 266 11.06 -5.78 -34.43
C LEU A 266 12.40 -5.69 -33.66
N SER A 267 13.54 -5.83 -34.32
CA SER A 267 14.89 -6.08 -33.75
C SER A 267 15.49 -4.97 -32.84
N ARG A 268 14.69 -4.01 -32.37
CA ARG A 268 15.19 -2.85 -31.62
C ARG A 268 14.65 -2.76 -30.19
N ALA A 269 15.36 -3.39 -29.25
CA ALA A 269 15.57 -2.83 -27.90
C ALA A 269 16.68 -3.59 -27.16
N PRO A 270 17.82 -2.94 -26.85
CA PRO A 270 18.75 -3.49 -25.88
C PRO A 270 18.15 -3.29 -24.48
N ALA A 271 17.75 -4.36 -23.83
CA ALA A 271 17.33 -4.31 -22.42
C ALA A 271 17.92 -5.49 -21.67
N SER A 272 18.69 -5.17 -20.62
CA SER A 272 19.29 -6.12 -19.67
C SER A 272 18.32 -7.27 -19.31
N PRO A 273 18.67 -8.54 -19.58
CA PRO A 273 17.75 -9.68 -19.46
C PRO A 273 17.13 -9.84 -18.06
N TRP A 274 17.87 -9.52 -17.00
CA TRP A 274 17.50 -9.78 -15.60
C TRP A 274 16.66 -8.68 -14.96
N ARG A 275 16.91 -7.41 -15.29
CA ARG A 275 16.11 -6.27 -14.78
C ARG A 275 14.73 -6.19 -15.43
N ASP A 276 14.62 -6.75 -16.63
CA ASP A 276 13.45 -6.66 -17.48
C ASP A 276 12.51 -7.88 -17.29
N THR A 277 13.00 -9.07 -16.94
CA THR A 277 12.14 -10.22 -16.57
C THR A 277 11.34 -9.99 -15.28
N LEU A 278 11.86 -9.20 -14.35
CA LEU A 278 11.22 -8.91 -13.05
C LEU A 278 10.39 -7.62 -13.04
N SER A 279 10.38 -6.85 -14.13
CA SER A 279 9.64 -5.60 -14.22
C SER A 279 8.21 -5.83 -14.73
N LEU A 280 7.21 -5.38 -13.95
CA LEU A 280 5.79 -5.42 -14.35
C LEU A 280 5.53 -4.76 -15.71
N ARG A 281 6.29 -3.70 -16.04
CA ARG A 281 6.14 -2.96 -17.31
C ARG A 281 6.76 -3.69 -18.49
N ALA A 282 7.83 -4.43 -18.24
CA ALA A 282 8.60 -5.10 -19.26
C ALA A 282 7.87 -6.31 -19.82
N ILE A 283 7.25 -7.14 -18.97
CA ILE A 283 6.43 -8.25 -19.48
C ILE A 283 5.27 -7.73 -20.32
N ASN A 284 4.64 -6.62 -19.90
CA ASN A 284 3.50 -6.08 -20.61
C ASN A 284 3.90 -5.61 -22.02
N ARG A 285 5.06 -4.94 -22.12
CA ARG A 285 5.64 -4.53 -23.40
C ARG A 285 6.00 -5.73 -24.28
N ARG A 286 6.64 -6.77 -23.72
CA ARG A 286 7.03 -7.99 -24.46
C ARG A 286 5.81 -8.79 -24.93
N PHE A 287 4.81 -8.88 -24.07
CA PHE A 287 3.52 -9.51 -24.37
C PHE A 287 2.86 -8.82 -25.55
N TYR A 288 2.62 -7.50 -25.48
CA TYR A 288 1.98 -6.78 -26.59
C TYR A 288 2.80 -6.82 -27.88
N ARG A 289 4.12 -6.73 -27.77
CA ARG A 289 4.98 -6.86 -28.95
C ARG A 289 4.84 -8.22 -29.63
N ARG A 290 4.84 -9.32 -28.86
CA ARG A 290 4.64 -10.67 -29.41
C ARG A 290 3.27 -10.83 -30.05
N VAL A 291 2.22 -10.22 -29.47
CA VAL A 291 0.87 -10.22 -30.07
C VAL A 291 0.88 -9.53 -31.43
N ILE A 292 1.50 -8.35 -31.54
CA ILE A 292 1.62 -7.62 -32.82
C ILE A 292 2.42 -8.44 -33.85
N GLU A 293 3.59 -8.97 -33.47
CA GLU A 293 4.42 -9.80 -34.36
C GLU A 293 3.66 -11.05 -34.85
N CYS A 294 2.88 -11.72 -34.00
CA CYS A 294 2.02 -12.83 -34.43
C CYS A 294 0.93 -12.35 -35.41
N ARG A 295 0.30 -11.20 -35.16
CA ARG A 295 -0.75 -10.67 -36.03
C ARG A 295 -0.20 -10.28 -37.40
N ASP A 296 0.93 -9.58 -37.43
CA ASP A 296 1.60 -9.17 -38.66
C ASP A 296 2.05 -10.40 -39.47
N GLY A 297 2.62 -11.41 -38.81
CA GLY A 297 2.98 -12.68 -39.43
C GLY A 297 1.77 -13.42 -40.01
N LEU A 298 0.62 -13.42 -39.33
CA LEU A 298 -0.62 -14.02 -39.85
C LEU A 298 -1.19 -13.25 -41.04
N VAL A 299 -1.17 -11.92 -41.01
CA VAL A 299 -1.58 -11.08 -42.15
C VAL A 299 -0.69 -11.35 -43.36
N ARG A 300 0.62 -11.51 -43.17
CA ARG A 300 1.52 -11.88 -44.27
C ARG A 300 1.29 -13.31 -44.76
N ALA A 301 1.07 -14.25 -43.85
CA ALA A 301 0.71 -15.63 -44.19
C ALA A 301 -0.61 -15.70 -44.97
N SER A 302 -1.55 -14.78 -44.72
CA SER A 302 -2.84 -14.72 -45.42
C SER A 302 -2.74 -14.52 -46.93
N GLY A 303 -1.65 -13.95 -47.44
CA GLY A 303 -1.42 -13.91 -48.89
C GLY A 303 -1.29 -15.30 -49.52
N ARG A 304 -1.11 -16.36 -48.71
CA ARG A 304 -1.04 -17.77 -49.12
C ARG A 304 -2.32 -18.57 -48.83
N LEU A 305 -3.40 -17.91 -48.37
CA LEU A 305 -4.67 -18.56 -48.09
C LEU A 305 -5.45 -18.84 -49.39
N PRO A 306 -6.10 -20.02 -49.53
CA PRO A 306 -7.21 -20.16 -50.46
C PRO A 306 -8.39 -19.26 -50.03
N GLY A 307 -9.24 -18.85 -50.99
CA GLY A 307 -10.26 -17.81 -50.79
C GLY A 307 -11.29 -18.03 -49.67
N ASP A 308 -11.43 -19.27 -49.15
CA ASP A 308 -12.24 -19.60 -47.98
C ASP A 308 -11.35 -19.87 -46.76
N CYS A 309 -11.21 -18.88 -45.87
CA CYS A 309 -10.49 -19.04 -44.62
C CYS A 309 -11.31 -19.86 -43.62
N PRO A 310 -10.78 -20.96 -43.06
CA PRO A 310 -11.45 -21.69 -41.99
C PRO A 310 -11.63 -20.80 -40.76
N ALA A 311 -12.79 -20.86 -40.11
CA ALA A 311 -13.04 -20.17 -38.85
C ALA A 311 -12.49 -20.93 -37.63
N GLU A 312 -12.27 -22.24 -37.75
CA GLU A 312 -11.82 -23.08 -36.63
C GLU A 312 -10.29 -23.02 -36.44
N PRO A 313 -9.80 -22.78 -35.20
CA PRO A 313 -8.37 -22.67 -34.91
C PRO A 313 -7.53 -23.88 -35.35
N ALA A 314 -8.07 -25.10 -35.26
CA ALA A 314 -7.37 -26.31 -35.65
C ALA A 314 -7.15 -26.38 -37.18
N ALA A 315 -8.16 -25.98 -37.97
CA ALA A 315 -8.07 -25.92 -39.42
C ALA A 315 -7.08 -24.83 -39.87
N VAL A 316 -7.06 -23.68 -39.20
CA VAL A 316 -6.07 -22.62 -39.43
C VAL A 316 -4.66 -23.08 -39.06
N ALA A 317 -4.49 -23.83 -37.96
CA ALA A 317 -3.19 -24.38 -37.57
C ALA A 317 -2.66 -25.42 -38.57
N ALA A 318 -3.54 -26.31 -39.06
CA ALA A 318 -3.18 -27.28 -40.10
C ALA A 318 -2.77 -26.59 -41.41
N TRP A 319 -3.51 -25.55 -41.82
CA TRP A 319 -3.15 -24.73 -42.97
C TRP A 319 -1.82 -23.98 -42.77
N LEU A 320 -1.58 -23.37 -41.61
CA LEU A 320 -0.31 -22.69 -41.34
C LEU A 320 0.89 -23.63 -41.49
N ARG A 321 0.78 -24.87 -41.00
CA ARG A 321 1.84 -25.88 -41.16
C ARG A 321 2.11 -26.19 -42.63
N SER A 322 1.06 -26.38 -43.44
CA SER A 322 1.23 -26.72 -44.86
C SER A 322 1.71 -25.52 -45.69
N ALA A 323 1.15 -24.33 -45.45
CA ALA A 323 1.45 -23.11 -46.20
C ALA A 323 2.86 -22.55 -45.94
N LEU A 324 3.45 -22.83 -44.77
CA LEU A 324 4.80 -22.41 -44.43
C LEU A 324 5.86 -23.51 -44.67
N GLY A 325 5.44 -24.76 -44.90
CA GLY A 325 6.35 -25.90 -45.17
C GLY A 325 6.83 -26.00 -46.62
N GLU A 326 6.09 -25.42 -47.58
CA GLU A 326 6.46 -25.46 -49.01
C GLU A 326 6.99 -24.10 -49.49
N PRO A 327 8.19 -24.04 -50.09
CA PRO A 327 8.71 -22.82 -50.70
C PRO A 327 7.92 -22.53 -51.99
N ARG A 328 6.83 -21.77 -51.87
CA ARG A 328 5.99 -21.35 -52.99
C ARG A 328 6.24 -19.88 -53.34
N GLU A 329 6.40 -19.58 -54.62
CA GLU A 329 6.47 -18.21 -55.14
C GLU A 329 5.24 -17.43 -54.65
N VAL A 330 5.49 -16.28 -54.00
CA VAL A 330 4.45 -15.47 -53.37
C VAL A 330 3.63 -14.78 -54.45
N GLN A 331 2.49 -15.37 -54.83
CA GLN A 331 1.44 -14.59 -55.48
C GLN A 331 0.84 -13.65 -54.44
N VAL A 332 1.01 -12.35 -54.67
CA VAL A 332 0.51 -11.29 -53.79
C VAL A 332 -1.00 -11.20 -53.95
N VAL A 333 -1.73 -12.07 -53.23
CA VAL A 333 -3.18 -11.92 -53.03
C VAL A 333 -3.41 -10.91 -51.91
N ALA A 334 -4.50 -10.15 -52.00
CA ALA A 334 -4.86 -9.16 -50.98
C ALA A 334 -4.93 -9.79 -49.58
N ALA A 335 -4.22 -9.20 -48.62
CA ALA A 335 -4.13 -9.73 -47.27
C ALA A 335 -5.51 -9.74 -46.58
N GLN A 336 -5.89 -10.89 -46.03
CA GLN A 336 -7.13 -11.07 -45.29
C GLN A 336 -6.85 -11.27 -43.80
N PRO A 337 -7.67 -10.70 -42.91
CA PRO A 337 -7.47 -10.88 -41.49
C PRO A 337 -7.84 -12.32 -41.08
N VAL A 338 -6.83 -13.09 -40.67
CA VAL A 338 -6.98 -14.49 -40.20
C VAL A 338 -7.23 -14.52 -38.70
N ALA A 339 -8.03 -15.49 -38.21
CA ALA A 339 -8.31 -15.68 -36.79
C ALA A 339 -8.78 -14.36 -36.12
N VAL A 340 -9.81 -13.74 -36.69
CA VAL A 340 -10.44 -12.55 -36.09
C VAL A 340 -11.46 -13.03 -35.06
N PRO A 341 -11.37 -12.59 -33.80
CA PRO A 341 -12.36 -12.96 -32.80
C PRO A 341 -13.75 -12.40 -33.19
N ALA A 342 -14.79 -13.18 -32.93
CA ALA A 342 -16.17 -12.72 -33.09
C ALA A 342 -16.50 -11.54 -32.14
N ASP A 343 -15.88 -11.54 -30.96
CA ASP A 343 -15.95 -10.45 -30.00
C ASP A 343 -14.85 -9.41 -30.30
N GLY A 344 -15.23 -8.14 -30.44
CA GLY A 344 -14.26 -7.06 -30.59
C GLY A 344 -13.38 -6.86 -29.35
N GLY A 345 -12.11 -6.53 -29.55
CA GLY A 345 -11.21 -6.09 -28.49
C GLY A 345 -9.95 -6.94 -28.32
N LEU A 346 -8.93 -6.34 -27.71
CA LEU A 346 -7.58 -6.90 -27.61
C LEU A 346 -7.51 -8.19 -26.80
N GLU A 347 -8.32 -8.33 -25.74
CA GLU A 347 -8.36 -9.57 -24.96
C GLU A 347 -8.98 -10.74 -25.74
N ALA A 348 -9.92 -10.47 -26.66
CA ALA A 348 -10.52 -11.51 -27.50
C ALA A 348 -9.54 -11.96 -28.59
N ASP A 349 -8.82 -11.02 -29.20
CA ASP A 349 -7.78 -11.30 -30.20
C ASP A 349 -6.65 -12.15 -29.59
N VAL A 350 -6.21 -11.81 -28.37
CA VAL A 350 -5.22 -12.61 -27.64
C VAL A 350 -5.71 -14.05 -27.38
N ARG A 351 -6.98 -14.23 -27.02
CA ARG A 351 -7.54 -15.58 -26.78
C ARG A 351 -7.51 -16.42 -28.05
N GLU A 352 -7.88 -15.82 -29.19
CA GLU A 352 -7.88 -16.48 -30.49
C GLU A 352 -6.45 -16.90 -30.90
N LEU A 353 -5.48 -16.00 -30.75
CA LEU A 353 -4.06 -16.28 -31.03
C LEU A 353 -3.50 -17.36 -30.10
N VAL A 354 -3.90 -17.36 -28.83
CA VAL A 354 -3.49 -18.38 -27.86
C VAL A 354 -4.11 -19.74 -28.21
N ALA A 355 -5.37 -19.79 -28.63
CA ALA A 355 -6.02 -21.03 -29.08
C ALA A 355 -5.31 -21.60 -30.31
N LEU A 356 -5.09 -20.77 -31.33
CA LEU A 356 -4.33 -21.14 -32.52
C LEU A 356 -2.92 -21.65 -32.18
N SER A 357 -2.22 -20.95 -31.28
CA SER A 357 -0.88 -21.35 -30.86
C SER A 357 -0.84 -22.64 -30.04
N GLN A 358 -1.95 -23.04 -29.41
CA GLN A 358 -2.06 -24.33 -28.71
C GLN A 358 -2.25 -25.47 -29.72
N GLU A 359 -3.09 -25.27 -30.74
CA GLU A 359 -3.29 -26.23 -31.83
C GLU A 359 -1.99 -26.52 -32.59
N LEU A 360 -1.07 -25.54 -32.67
CA LEU A 360 0.26 -25.70 -33.28
C LEU A 360 1.27 -26.52 -32.45
N ARG A 361 0.96 -26.86 -31.19
CA ARG A 361 1.84 -27.70 -30.35
C ARG A 361 1.64 -29.19 -30.55
N VAL A 362 0.47 -29.58 -31.06
CA VAL A 362 0.11 -30.96 -31.43
C VAL A 362 0.81 -31.32 -32.74
#